data_AF-A0A183EJ62-F1
#
_entry.id   AF-A0A183EJ62-F1
#
_cell.length_a   1.000
_cell.length_b   1.000
_cell.length_c   1.000
_cell.angle_alpha   90.00
_cell.angle_beta   90.00
_cell.angle_gamma   90.00
#
_symmetry.space_group_name_H-M   'P 1'
#
loop_
_entity.id
_entity.type
_entity.pdbx_description
1 polymer ?
#
loop_
_entity_poly.entity_id
_entity_poly.type
_entity_poly.pdbx_seq_one_letter_code
_entity_poly.pdbx_strand_id
1 'polypeptide(L)'
;VVREHDQQISLPYVRYSDWPEYRAYEDESTGHVIVSFKFIGLKVIWDGESFVEIVLTKRHQFKVCGLCGNFNNDPADDLLPRYAMSLSQSISKFAQSWAEDISCSWLQIEKDNRNSALFEE
;
A
#
# COMPACT_ATOMS: atom_id res chain seq x y z
N VAL A 1 -6.13 14.65 -0.98
CA VAL A 1 -6.96 15.15 0.15
C VAL A 1 -7.03 14.08 1.21
N VAL A 2 -6.84 14.43 2.50
CA VAL A 2 -7.01 13.49 3.63
C VAL A 2 -8.43 13.60 4.17
N ARG A 3 -9.07 12.45 4.45
CA ARG A 3 -10.43 12.38 5.02
C ARG A 3 -10.47 11.43 6.21
N GLU A 4 -11.31 11.75 7.19
CA GLU A 4 -11.68 10.87 8.31
C GLU A 4 -13.21 10.73 8.32
N HIS A 5 -13.73 9.50 8.19
CA HIS A 5 -15.17 9.23 8.07
C HIS A 5 -15.88 10.18 7.07
N ASP A 6 -15.33 10.27 5.85
CA ASP A 6 -15.77 11.17 4.75
C ASP A 6 -15.56 12.67 4.97
N GLN A 7 -15.28 13.11 6.20
CA GLN A 7 -14.97 14.50 6.50
C GLN A 7 -13.55 14.83 6.04
N GLN A 8 -13.42 15.85 5.20
CA GLN A 8 -12.11 16.37 4.83
C GLN A 8 -11.48 17.07 6.03
N ILE A 9 -10.25 16.69 6.35
CA ILE A 9 -9.48 17.36 7.40
C ILE A 9 -8.56 18.41 6.79
N SER A 10 -8.41 19.55 7.46
CA SER A 10 -7.45 20.60 7.11
C SER A 10 -6.10 20.31 7.76
N LEU A 11 -5.01 20.44 7.01
CA LEU A 11 -3.66 20.25 7.53
C LEU A 11 -3.10 21.58 8.09
N PRO A 12 -2.33 21.54 9.19
CA PRO A 12 -2.02 20.37 10.00
C PRO A 12 -3.19 19.95 10.91
N TYR A 13 -3.27 18.66 11.19
CA TYR A 13 -4.32 18.05 12.02
C TYR A 13 -3.72 17.11 13.08
N VAL A 14 -4.29 17.10 14.28
CA VAL A 14 -3.94 16.17 15.35
C VAL A 14 -5.21 15.59 15.96
N ARG A 15 -5.29 14.26 16.02
CA ARG A 15 -6.39 13.53 16.67
C ARG A 15 -6.00 13.09 18.08
N TYR A 16 -6.52 13.76 19.11
CA TYR A 16 -6.18 13.45 20.51
C TYR A 16 -7.17 12.49 21.21
N SER A 17 -8.46 12.58 20.89
CA SER A 17 -9.51 12.12 21.80
C SER A 17 -9.97 10.67 21.59
N ASP A 18 -9.71 10.11 20.42
CA ASP A 18 -10.12 8.75 20.07
C ASP A 18 -8.91 7.96 19.56
N TRP A 19 -8.80 6.69 19.95
CA TRP A 19 -7.73 5.82 19.45
C TRP A 19 -8.06 5.30 18.03
N PRO A 20 -7.09 5.24 17.11
CA PRO A 20 -5.70 5.64 17.28
C PRO A 20 -5.47 7.16 17.16
N GLU A 21 -4.56 7.69 17.99
CA GLU A 21 -4.02 9.04 17.82
C GLU A 21 -3.12 9.09 16.58
N TYR A 22 -3.26 10.15 15.80
CA TYR A 22 -2.39 10.45 14.68
C TYR A 22 -2.21 11.95 14.48
N ARG A 23 -1.14 12.30 13.76
CA ARG A 23 -0.91 13.63 13.23
C ARG A 23 -0.84 13.57 11.72
N ALA A 24 -1.53 14.48 11.04
CA ALA A 24 -1.42 14.69 9.60
C ALA A 24 -0.87 16.10 9.34
N TYR A 25 0.11 16.23 8.46
CA TYR A 25 0.72 17.53 8.12
C TYR A 25 1.39 17.46 6.75
N GLU A 26 1.66 18.61 6.16
CA GLU A 26 2.44 18.73 4.93
C GLU A 26 3.92 18.96 5.29
N ASP A 27 4.82 18.25 4.64
CA ASP A 27 6.26 18.48 4.75
C ASP A 27 6.64 19.68 3.88
N GLU A 28 7.06 20.77 4.52
CA GLU A 28 7.36 22.04 3.82
C GLU A 28 8.49 21.93 2.79
N SER A 29 9.37 20.93 2.90
CA SER A 29 10.52 20.78 2.00
C SER A 29 10.18 20.00 0.73
N THR A 30 9.22 19.08 0.81
CA THR A 30 8.90 18.15 -0.27
C THR A 30 7.47 18.28 -0.79
N GLY A 31 6.57 18.95 -0.06
CA GLY A 31 5.14 19.03 -0.36
C GLY A 31 4.37 17.72 -0.09
N HIS A 32 5.03 16.67 0.44
CA HIS A 32 4.35 15.43 0.75
C HIS A 32 3.45 15.58 1.97
N VAL A 33 2.30 14.92 1.92
CA VAL A 33 1.43 14.71 3.08
C VAL A 33 2.00 13.58 3.93
N ILE A 34 2.22 13.86 5.21
CA ILE A 34 2.68 12.89 6.20
C ILE A 34 1.55 12.60 7.18
N VAL A 35 1.18 11.33 7.33
CA VAL A 35 0.28 10.84 8.39
C VAL A 35 1.07 9.94 9.34
N SER A 36 1.23 10.36 10.58
CA SER A 36 2.03 9.67 11.59
C SER A 36 1.18 9.13 12.74
N PHE A 37 1.21 7.81 12.90
CA PHE A 37 0.62 7.08 14.02
C PHE A 37 1.74 6.72 15.00
N LYS A 38 2.20 7.70 15.78
CA LYS A 38 3.40 7.56 16.64
C LYS A 38 3.31 6.36 17.59
N PHE A 39 2.16 6.15 18.23
CA PHE A 39 1.98 5.07 19.19
C PHE A 39 1.87 3.69 18.55
N ILE A 40 1.37 3.60 17.32
CA ILE A 40 1.37 2.35 16.54
C ILE A 40 2.80 2.09 16.06
N GLY A 41 3.51 3.14 15.62
CA GLY A 41 4.83 3.05 15.01
C GLY A 41 4.75 2.91 13.49
N LEU A 42 3.81 3.63 12.87
CA LEU A 42 3.53 3.70 11.43
C LEU A 42 3.57 5.17 10.98
N LYS A 43 4.17 5.42 9.81
CA LYS A 43 4.08 6.69 9.09
C LYS A 43 3.76 6.40 7.62
N VAL A 44 2.82 7.16 7.06
CA VAL A 44 2.50 7.18 5.63
C VAL A 44 2.97 8.51 5.07
N ILE A 45 3.67 8.47 3.94
CA ILE A 45 4.13 9.64 3.18
C ILE A 45 3.51 9.53 1.80
N TRP A 46 2.85 10.59 1.34
CA TRP A 46 2.11 10.58 0.07
C TRP A 46 2.27 11.91 -0.65
N ASP A 47 2.50 11.87 -1.96
CA ASP A 47 2.71 13.05 -2.81
C ASP A 47 1.42 13.76 -3.23
N GLY A 48 0.26 13.15 -2.99
CA GLY A 48 -1.02 13.65 -3.50
C GLY A 48 -1.48 13.01 -4.80
N GLU A 49 -0.65 12.14 -5.40
CA GLU A 49 -0.86 11.51 -6.70
C GLU A 49 -0.53 10.01 -6.64
N SER A 50 0.71 9.60 -6.93
CA SER A 50 1.06 8.21 -7.21
C SER A 50 2.12 7.61 -6.28
N PHE A 51 2.89 8.46 -5.61
CA PHE A 51 3.94 8.01 -4.69
C PHE A 51 3.37 7.79 -3.30
N VAL A 52 3.58 6.59 -2.76
CA VAL A 52 3.31 6.26 -1.36
C VAL A 52 4.51 5.55 -0.74
N GLU A 53 4.93 6.01 0.43
CA GLU A 53 5.93 5.35 1.25
C GLU A 53 5.36 5.03 2.62
N ILE A 54 5.58 3.79 3.06
CA ILE A 54 5.16 3.28 4.37
C ILE A 54 6.39 3.02 5.21
N VAL A 55 6.51 3.76 6.31
CA VAL A 55 7.62 3.59 7.26
C VAL A 55 7.10 2.92 8.52
N LEU A 56 7.64 1.74 8.81
CA LEU A 56 7.31 0.95 10.00
C LEU A 56 8.48 0.93 10.98
N THR A 57 8.16 1.03 12.27
CA THR A 57 9.12 0.71 13.32
C THR A 57 9.32 -0.81 13.44
N LYS A 58 10.47 -1.24 13.99
CA LYS A 58 10.80 -2.65 14.26
C LYS A 58 9.75 -3.43 15.07
N ARG A 59 8.80 -2.75 15.73
CA ARG A 59 7.66 -3.41 16.39
C ARG A 59 6.85 -4.31 15.45
N HIS A 60 6.85 -3.99 14.15
CA HIS A 60 6.13 -4.69 13.11
C HIS A 60 6.95 -5.75 12.38
N GLN A 61 8.22 -5.96 12.76
CA GLN A 61 9.07 -6.98 12.17
C GLN A 61 8.39 -8.35 12.32
N PHE A 62 8.32 -9.13 11.23
CA PHE A 62 7.63 -10.42 11.14
C PHE A 62 6.10 -10.37 11.39
N LYS A 63 5.45 -9.20 11.36
CA LYS A 63 4.00 -9.04 11.67
C LYS A 63 3.18 -8.41 10.55
N VAL A 64 3.80 -8.19 9.40
CA VAL A 64 3.14 -7.60 8.25
C VAL A 64 3.25 -8.54 7.06
N CYS A 65 2.33 -8.35 6.12
CA CYS A 65 2.34 -9.02 4.84
C CYS A 65 1.67 -8.08 3.84
N GLY A 66 2.09 -8.14 2.58
CA GLY A 66 1.54 -7.29 1.53
C GLY A 66 2.52 -7.11 0.38
N LEU A 67 2.21 -6.12 -0.46
CA LEU A 67 3.07 -5.74 -1.60
C LEU A 67 4.46 -5.22 -1.16
N CYS A 68 4.60 -4.76 0.08
CA CYS A 68 5.87 -4.33 0.67
C CYS A 68 6.66 -5.47 1.34
N GLY A 69 6.26 -6.73 1.13
CA GLY A 69 6.91 -7.90 1.72
C GLY A 69 6.44 -8.21 3.15
N ASN A 70 7.26 -8.92 3.91
CA ASN A 70 6.92 -9.45 5.24
C ASN A 70 7.74 -8.81 6.39
N PHE A 71 8.68 -7.92 6.05
CA PHE A 71 9.55 -7.21 6.99
C PHE A 71 10.32 -8.15 7.94
N ASN A 72 10.89 -9.24 7.42
CA ASN A 72 11.72 -10.19 8.17
C ASN A 72 13.24 -9.94 8.03
N ASN A 73 13.65 -8.96 7.21
CA ASN A 73 15.05 -8.65 6.84
C ASN A 73 15.69 -9.68 5.88
N ASP A 74 14.87 -10.45 5.17
CA ASP A 74 15.29 -11.33 4.08
C ASP A 74 14.58 -10.94 2.77
N PRO A 75 15.25 -10.21 1.87
CA PRO A 75 14.64 -9.80 0.60
C PRO A 75 14.36 -10.98 -0.35
N ALA A 76 14.89 -12.18 -0.07
CA ALA A 76 14.67 -13.34 -0.92
C ALA A 76 13.22 -13.86 -0.85
N ASP A 77 12.46 -13.53 0.20
CA ASP A 77 11.09 -13.99 0.39
C ASP A 77 10.02 -12.90 0.38
N ASP A 78 10.38 -11.65 0.07
CA ASP A 78 9.42 -10.53 0.02
C ASP A 78 8.37 -10.67 -1.10
N LEU A 79 8.62 -11.51 -2.11
CA LEU A 79 7.67 -11.82 -3.20
C LEU A 79 6.76 -13.03 -2.90
N LEU A 80 6.42 -13.24 -1.62
CA LEU A 80 5.43 -14.25 -1.19
C LEU A 80 3.99 -13.81 -1.54
N PRO A 81 3.26 -14.55 -2.40
CA PRO A 81 1.86 -14.27 -2.71
C PRO A 81 0.95 -14.39 -1.48
N ARG A 82 -0.19 -13.67 -1.47
CA ARG A 82 -1.13 -13.56 -0.33
C ARG A 82 -1.51 -14.89 0.35
N TYR A 83 -1.60 -15.98 -0.40
CA TYR A 83 -2.00 -17.30 0.10
C TYR A 83 -1.07 -18.46 -0.33
N ALA A 84 0.07 -18.17 -0.95
CA ALA A 84 0.93 -19.21 -1.48
C ALA A 84 2.02 -19.59 -0.46
N MET A 85 2.35 -20.89 -0.44
CA MET A 85 3.46 -21.44 0.35
C MET A 85 4.81 -21.34 -0.38
N SER A 86 4.83 -20.78 -1.59
CA SER A 86 6.02 -20.66 -2.43
C SER A 86 6.10 -19.30 -3.12
N LEU A 87 7.32 -18.89 -3.46
CA LEU A 87 7.60 -17.63 -4.11
C LEU A 87 7.01 -17.57 -5.52
N SER A 88 6.54 -16.38 -5.89
CA SER A 88 6.17 -16.14 -7.28
C SER A 88 7.43 -15.96 -8.15
N GLN A 89 7.46 -16.61 -9.30
CA GLN A 89 8.46 -16.35 -10.34
C GLN A 89 8.17 -15.07 -11.13
N SER A 90 7.01 -14.44 -10.92
CA SER A 90 6.56 -13.25 -11.64
C SER A 90 6.05 -12.18 -10.67
N ILE A 91 6.58 -10.97 -10.81
CA ILE A 91 6.15 -9.80 -10.03
C ILE A 91 4.66 -9.52 -10.28
N SER A 92 4.17 -9.66 -11.51
CA SER A 92 2.76 -9.44 -11.83
C SER A 92 1.84 -10.43 -11.11
N LYS A 93 2.20 -11.72 -11.08
CA LYS A 93 1.41 -12.73 -10.35
C LYS A 93 1.44 -12.51 -8.84
N PHE A 94 2.59 -12.08 -8.30
CA PHE A 94 2.70 -11.67 -6.91
C PHE A 94 1.75 -10.50 -6.62
N ALA A 95 1.82 -9.42 -7.40
CA ALA A 95 1.00 -8.23 -7.21
C ALA A 95 -0.50 -8.53 -7.34
N GLN A 96 -0.88 -9.34 -8.33
CA GLN A 96 -2.27 -9.78 -8.54
C GLN A 96 -2.82 -10.59 -7.35
N SER A 97 -1.99 -11.42 -6.71
CA SER A 97 -2.43 -12.18 -5.53
C SER A 97 -2.81 -11.28 -4.34
N TRP A 98 -2.27 -10.07 -4.31
CA TRP A 98 -2.53 -9.06 -3.29
C TRP A 98 -3.67 -8.10 -3.67
N ALA A 99 -4.34 -8.28 -4.80
CA ALA A 99 -5.52 -7.50 -5.14
C ALA A 99 -6.65 -7.75 -4.11
N GLU A 100 -7.26 -6.67 -3.61
CA GLU A 100 -8.34 -6.74 -2.63
C GLU A 100 -9.70 -7.01 -3.30
N ASP A 101 -9.92 -6.44 -4.49
CA ASP A 101 -11.10 -6.68 -5.29
C ASP A 101 -10.78 -7.57 -6.50
N ILE A 102 -11.46 -8.70 -6.57
CA ILE A 102 -11.37 -9.67 -7.66
C ILE A 102 -11.92 -9.07 -8.97
N SER A 103 -12.72 -8.00 -8.93
CA SER A 103 -13.15 -7.25 -10.12
C SER A 103 -11.98 -6.71 -10.96
N CYS A 104 -10.87 -6.31 -10.31
CA CYS A 104 -9.65 -5.92 -11.01
C CYS A 104 -8.99 -7.09 -11.75
N SER A 105 -9.16 -8.32 -11.26
CA SER A 105 -8.67 -9.53 -11.96
C SER A 105 -9.47 -9.82 -13.23
N TRP A 106 -10.78 -9.61 -13.19
CA TRP A 106 -11.67 -9.77 -14.36
C TRP A 106 -11.36 -8.74 -15.46
N LEU A 107 -11.08 -7.48 -15.10
CA LEU A 107 -10.69 -6.44 -16.07
C LEU A 107 -9.33 -6.72 -16.74
N GLN A 108 -8.41 -7.41 -16.07
CA GLN A 108 -7.16 -7.87 -16.68
C GLN A 108 -7.39 -9.01 -17.67
N ILE A 109 -8.23 -9.99 -17.31
CA ILE A 109 -8.63 -11.08 -18.22
C ILE A 109 -9.28 -10.51 -19.50
N GLU A 110 -10.14 -9.49 -19.38
CA GLU A 110 -10.74 -8.83 -20.55
C GLU A 110 -9.75 -8.03 -21.41
N LYS A 111 -8.68 -7.49 -20.81
CA LYS A 111 -7.62 -6.80 -21.57
C LYS A 111 -6.72 -7.80 -22.29
N ASP A 112 -6.34 -8.89 -21.63
CA ASP A 112 -5.54 -9.96 -22.23
C ASP A 112 -6.29 -10.65 -23.37
N ASN A 113 -7.59 -10.91 -23.20
CA ASN A 113 -8.46 -11.45 -24.26
C ASN A 113 -8.67 -10.49 -25.44
N ARG A 114 -8.62 -9.16 -25.21
CA ARG A 114 -8.67 -8.17 -26.29
C ARG A 114 -7.34 -8.04 -27.02
N ASN A 115 -6.23 -8.21 -26.33
CA ASN A 115 -4.90 -8.16 -26.92
C ASN A 115 -4.54 -9.45 -27.69
N SER A 116 -5.18 -10.59 -27.40
CA SER A 116 -5.06 -11.81 -28.20
C SER A 116 -5.84 -11.75 -29.53
N ALA A 117 -6.80 -10.83 -29.68
CA ALA A 117 -7.57 -10.66 -30.91
C ALA A 117 -6.93 -9.69 -31.93
N LEU A 118 -5.72 -9.17 -31.64
CA LEU A 118 -4.98 -8.23 -32.50
C LEU A 118 -3.72 -8.83 -33.15
N PHE A 119 -3.59 -10.17 -33.16
CA PHE A 119 -2.49 -10.89 -33.84
C PHE A 119 -2.98 -11.94 -34.84
N GLU A 120 -4.12 -11.70 -35.50
CA GLU A 120 -4.49 -12.41 -36.74
C GLU A 120 -4.69 -11.39 -37.86
N GLU A 121 -3.58 -11.00 -38.51
CA GLU A 121 -3.49 -10.71 -39.95
C GLU A 121 -2.14 -11.22 -40.48
#